data_AF-A0A7C2SIV0-F1
#
_entry.id   AF-A0A7C2SIV0-F1
#
_cell.length_a   1.000
_cell.length_b   1.000
_cell.length_c   1.000
_cell.angle_alpha   90.00
_cell.angle_beta   90.00
_cell.angle_gamma   90.00
#
_symmetry.space_group_name_H-M   'P 1'
#
loop_
_entity.id
_entity.type
_entity.pdbx_description
1 polymer ?
#
loop_
_entity_poly.entity_id
_entity_poly.type
_entity_poly.pdbx_seq_one_letter_code
_entity_poly.pdbx_strand_id
1 'polypeptide(L)' 'MKLTLLGSGAVGGVPLYGCDCPACVRARAMSDYIRRPASALLEAG' A
#
# COMPACT_ATOMS: atom_id res chain seq x y z
N MET A 1 22.12 -2.50 8.15
CA MET A 1 21.21 -1.71 7.29
C MET A 1 19.93 -2.51 7.05
N LYS A 2 18.75 -1.95 7.31
CA LYS A 2 17.44 -2.58 7.10
C LYS A 2 16.49 -1.59 6.43
N LEU A 3 15.79 -2.03 5.38
CA LEU A 3 14.78 -1.23 4.67
C LEU A 3 13.39 -1.79 4.97
N THR A 4 12.49 -0.93 5.45
CA THR A 4 11.08 -1.26 5.71
C THR A 4 10.19 -0.47 4.76
N LEU A 5 9.35 -1.15 3.97
CA LEU A 5 8.38 -0.51 3.09
C LEU A 5 7.13 -0.13 3.90
N LEU A 6 6.89 1.16 4.08
CA LEU A 6 5.71 1.70 4.76
C LEU A 6 4.51 1.81 3.81
N GLY A 7 4.79 1.94 2.51
CA GLY A 7 3.81 1.95 1.43
C GLY A 7 4.44 1.61 0.09
N SER A 8 3.63 1.06 -0.82
CA SER A 8 4.05 0.59 -2.15
C SER A 8 3.05 0.96 -3.25
N GLY A 9 2.09 1.82 -2.94
CA GLY A 9 1.05 2.29 -3.85
C GLY A 9 1.43 3.58 -4.56
N ALA A 10 0.76 3.85 -5.67
CA ALA A 10 0.77 5.17 -6.31
C ALA A 10 0.03 6.21 -5.45
N VAL A 11 -0.08 7.45 -5.94
CA VAL A 11 -0.76 8.56 -5.25
C VAL A 11 -2.18 8.20 -4.78
N GLY A 12 -2.95 7.51 -5.62
CA GLY A 12 -4.32 7.08 -5.28
C GLY A 12 -4.41 5.86 -4.36
N GLY A 13 -3.29 5.17 -4.11
CA GLY A 13 -3.25 3.97 -3.30
C GLY A 13 -4.09 2.80 -3.83
N VAL A 14 -4.23 1.78 -2.99
CA VAL A 14 -5.22 0.71 -3.15
C VAL A 14 -5.82 0.45 -1.77
N PRO A 15 -7.15 0.52 -1.58
CA PRO A 15 -8.16 0.77 -2.60
C PRO A 15 -8.19 2.23 -3.09
N LEU A 16 -8.42 2.41 -4.39
CA LEU A 16 -8.75 3.72 -4.95
C LEU A 16 -10.22 4.04 -4.66
N TYR A 17 -10.50 5.28 -4.26
CA TYR A 17 -11.87 5.74 -3.98
C TYR A 17 -12.79 5.48 -5.17
N GLY A 18 -13.94 4.85 -4.94
CA GLY A 18 -14.93 4.51 -5.97
C GLY A 18 -14.52 3.43 -6.97
N CYS A 19 -13.35 2.80 -6.83
CA CYS A 19 -12.91 1.75 -7.75
C CYS A 19 -13.36 0.36 -7.26
N ASP A 20 -14.00 -0.43 -8.12
CA ASP A 20 -14.46 -1.80 -7.85
C ASP A 20 -13.66 -2.88 -8.59
N CYS A 21 -12.43 -2.57 -9.00
CA CYS A 21 -11.56 -3.60 -9.58
C CYS A 21 -11.22 -4.70 -8.56
N PRO A 22 -10.87 -5.92 -9.00
CA PRO A 22 -10.57 -7.04 -8.10
C PRO A 22 -9.51 -6.73 -7.03
N ALA A 23 -8.53 -5.87 -7.35
CA ALA A 23 -7.50 -5.45 -6.40
C ALA A 23 -8.09 -4.56 -5.27
N CYS A 24 -8.95 -3.60 -5.61
CA CYS A 24 -9.59 -2.72 -4.63
C CYS A 24 -10.61 -3.47 -3.78
N VAL A 25 -11.40 -4.36 -4.40
CA VAL A 25 -12.34 -5.24 -3.68
C VAL A 25 -11.57 -6.11 -2.67
N ARG A 26 -10.45 -6.70 -3.08
CA ARG A 26 -9.61 -7.51 -2.19
C ARG A 26 -9.01 -6.70 -1.05
N ALA A 27 -8.50 -5.50 -1.33
CA ALA A 27 -7.93 -4.62 -0.31
C ALA A 27 -8.96 -4.06 0.69
N ARG A 28 -10.24 -3.97 0.29
CA ARG A 28 -11.34 -3.69 1.22
C ARG A 28 -11.64 -4.86 2.15
N ALA A 29 -11.57 -6.09 1.64
CA ALA A 29 -11.83 -7.29 2.43
C ALA A 29 -10.64 -7.71 3.32
N MET A 30 -9.42 -7.44 2.88
CA MET A 30 -8.18 -7.89 3.53
C MET A 30 -7.18 -6.73 3.61
N SER A 31 -6.90 -6.26 4.82
CA SER A 31 -6.04 -5.11 5.09
C SER A 31 -4.61 -5.27 4.56
N ASP A 32 -4.12 -6.50 4.45
CA ASP A 32 -2.77 -6.81 3.97
C ASP A 32 -2.57 -6.44 2.49
N TYR A 33 -3.66 -6.24 1.75
CA TYR A 33 -3.62 -5.80 0.35
C TYR A 33 -3.77 -4.29 0.19
N ILE A 34 -3.89 -3.53 1.29
CA ILE A 34 -3.91 -2.07 1.25
C ILE A 34 -2.52 -1.56 0.87
N ARG A 35 -2.46 -0.71 -0.15
CA ARG A 35 -1.22 -0.06 -0.59
C ARG A 35 -1.31 1.43 -0.35
N ARG A 36 -0.57 1.88 0.66
CA ARG A 36 -0.35 3.30 0.97
C ARG A 36 0.63 3.93 -0.04
N PRO A 37 0.67 5.26 -0.17
CA PRO A 37 1.65 5.94 -1.01
C PRO A 37 3.08 5.46 -0.77
N ALA A 38 3.84 5.31 -1.86
CA ALA A 38 5.19 4.76 -1.85
C ALA A 38 6.10 5.52 -0.85
N SER A 39 6.53 4.81 0.18
CA SER A 39 7.36 5.34 1.27
C SER A 39 8.11 4.21 1.96
N ALA A 40 9.31 4.50 2.47
CA ALA A 40 10.14 3.53 3.15
C ALA A 40 10.93 4.15 4.30
N LEU A 41 11.23 3.32 5.31
CA LEU A 41 12.12 3.62 6.43
C LEU A 41 13.44 2.86 6.22
N LEU A 42 14.55 3.58 6.23
CA LEU A 42 15.89 2.99 6.20
C LEU A 42 16.54 3.11 7.58
N GLU A 43 16.90 1.96 8.16
CA GLU A 43 17.62 1.85 9.42
C GLU A 43 19.08 1.51 9.11
N ALA A 44 19.96 2.51 9.25
CA ALA A 44 21.40 2.36 9.08
C ALA A 44 22.08 2.72 10.40
N GLY A 45 22.43 1.68 11.18
CA GLY A 45 23.31 1.81 12.33
C GLY A 45 24.76 2.01 11.92
#